data_AF-A0A1B8F6V1-F1
#
_entry.id   AF-A0A1B8F6V1-F1
#
_cell.length_a   1.000
_cell.length_b   1.000
_cell.length_c   1.000
_cell.angle_alpha   90.00
_cell.angle_beta   90.00
_cell.angle_gamma   90.00
#
_symmetry.space_group_name_H-M   'P 1'
#
loop_
_entity.id
_entity.type
_entity.pdbx_description
1 polymer ?
#
loop_
_entity_poly.entity_id
_entity_poly.type
_entity_poly.pdbx_seq_one_letter_code
_entity_poly.pdbx_strand_id
1 'polypeptide(L)'
;MKLTAATLAALAPQACLCLVQSEWSFPNSPSGGLKDLTFGIYMGYAPHASGYYFAQQYGFDGISDVGYIGLQPRENLNGRNRLHAVFSTFQAGSTTSDANCSQGADGGPGVSCAIETNADYSHTYHVVVKYNSGTTWSGKVVDTSSGQETHIGTYTLPSGAGGIKSSQAGFVEYYPWNSGTHNCGDLPKAGVTMYYPTTTTSGAGSGTIGQPYENGDCVGQVAFSTTQGVGAWNINVGF
;
A
#
# COMPACT_ATOMS: atom_id res chain seq x y z
N MET A 1 4.94 36.39 33.15
CA MET A 1 5.28 35.62 31.94
C MET A 1 4.30 34.47 31.83
N LYS A 2 3.40 34.50 30.83
CA LYS A 2 2.49 33.38 30.56
C LYS A 2 3.13 32.53 29.46
N LEU A 3 3.48 31.30 29.80
CA LEU A 3 3.94 30.29 28.86
C LEU A 3 2.77 29.94 27.93
N THR A 4 2.83 30.40 26.69
CA THR A 4 1.95 29.93 25.62
C THR A 4 2.33 28.50 25.27
N ALA A 5 1.44 27.56 25.58
CA ALA A 5 1.54 26.19 25.13
C ALA A 5 1.45 26.17 23.61
N ALA A 6 2.53 25.76 22.95
CA ALA A 6 2.50 25.40 21.54
C ALA A 6 1.73 24.08 21.42
N THR A 7 0.52 24.15 20.87
CA THR A 7 -0.20 22.99 20.39
C THR A 7 0.59 22.39 19.23
N LEU A 8 1.23 21.23 19.46
CA LEU A 8 1.60 20.34 18.36
C LEU A 8 0.30 19.94 17.67
N ALA A 9 0.03 20.53 16.51
CA ALA A 9 -0.88 19.91 15.55
C ALA A 9 -0.20 18.60 15.14
N ALA A 10 -0.69 17.48 15.68
CA ALA A 10 -0.45 16.20 15.05
C ALA A 10 -0.99 16.35 13.62
N LEU A 11 -0.09 16.35 12.64
CA LEU A 11 -0.45 16.07 11.26
C LEU A 11 -1.05 14.66 11.32
N ALA A 12 -2.37 14.59 11.46
CA ALA A 12 -3.07 13.35 11.16
C ALA A 12 -2.57 12.97 9.76
N PRO A 13 -1.98 11.77 9.58
CA PRO A 13 -1.68 11.30 8.24
C PRO A 13 -2.97 11.50 7.47
N GLN A 14 -2.92 12.24 6.35
CA GLN A 14 -4.10 12.61 5.55
C GLN A 14 -5.05 11.44 5.61
N ALA A 15 -6.21 11.65 6.23
CA ALA A 15 -7.17 10.58 6.42
C ALA A 15 -7.53 10.10 5.02
N CYS A 16 -6.84 9.06 4.57
CA CYS A 16 -7.18 8.33 3.37
C CYS A 16 -8.66 8.03 3.57
N LEU A 17 -9.50 8.41 2.60
CA LEU A 17 -10.90 7.98 2.57
C LEU A 17 -10.94 6.49 2.19
N CYS A 18 -10.08 5.70 2.85
CA CYS A 18 -10.01 4.28 2.67
C CYS A 18 -11.25 3.66 3.30
N LEU A 19 -11.94 2.89 2.48
CA LEU A 19 -13.17 2.18 2.78
C LEU A 19 -12.92 1.05 3.77
N VAL A 20 -11.73 0.43 3.70
CA VAL A 20 -11.32 -0.67 4.56
C VAL A 20 -9.90 -0.40 5.03
N GLN A 21 -9.65 -0.67 6.32
CA GLN A 21 -8.31 -0.73 6.90
C GLN A 21 -8.02 -2.11 7.46
N SER A 22 -6.73 -2.42 7.59
CA SER A 22 -6.22 -3.60 8.29
C SER A 22 -4.83 -3.30 8.83
N GLU A 23 -4.46 -3.83 9.99
CA GLU A 23 -3.10 -3.68 10.52
C GLU A 23 -2.28 -4.93 10.23
N TRP A 24 -1.05 -4.75 9.76
CA TRP A 24 -0.08 -5.82 9.63
C TRP A 24 1.06 -5.66 10.64
N SER A 25 1.63 -6.78 11.06
CA SER A 25 2.75 -6.77 12.00
C SER A 25 3.64 -8.00 11.89
N PHE A 26 4.89 -7.86 12.32
CA PHE A 26 5.78 -8.95 12.71
C PHE A 26 5.94 -8.95 14.23
N PRO A 27 6.06 -10.12 14.88
CA PRO A 27 6.12 -10.22 16.34
C PRO A 27 7.39 -9.59 16.93
N ASN A 28 8.46 -9.48 16.14
CA ASN A 28 9.73 -8.92 16.57
C ASN A 28 10.13 -7.74 15.68
N SER A 29 10.92 -6.82 16.25
CA SER A 29 11.56 -5.74 15.53
C SER A 29 13.07 -5.94 15.48
N PRO A 30 13.62 -6.52 14.40
CA PRO A 30 15.05 -6.69 14.23
C PRO A 30 15.79 -5.35 14.34
N SER A 31 16.99 -5.39 14.91
CA SER A 31 17.83 -4.19 15.02
C SER A 31 18.09 -3.57 13.64
N GLY A 32 17.81 -2.28 13.50
CA GLY A 32 17.94 -1.55 12.24
C GLY A 32 16.78 -1.75 11.24
N GLY A 33 15.66 -2.33 11.69
CA GLY A 33 14.41 -2.51 10.95
C GLY A 33 14.48 -3.59 9.87
N LEU A 34 13.34 -3.84 9.22
CA LEU A 34 13.25 -4.79 8.11
C LEU A 34 13.98 -4.23 6.88
N LYS A 35 14.68 -5.10 6.14
CA LYS A 35 15.41 -4.77 4.89
C LYS A 35 14.60 -5.05 3.64
N ASP A 36 13.52 -5.80 3.78
CA ASP A 36 12.57 -6.06 2.72
C ASP A 36 11.21 -6.36 3.33
N LEU A 37 10.17 -6.15 2.53
CA LEU A 37 8.80 -6.42 2.89
C LEU A 37 8.04 -6.85 1.64
N THR A 38 7.41 -8.02 1.71
CA THR A 38 6.63 -8.59 0.60
C THR A 38 5.19 -8.78 1.03
N PHE A 39 4.26 -8.28 0.22
CA PHE A 39 2.83 -8.51 0.39
C PHE A 39 2.26 -9.23 -0.83
N GLY A 40 1.50 -10.30 -0.58
CA GLY A 40 0.74 -10.96 -1.63
C GLY A 40 -0.62 -10.31 -1.83
N ILE A 41 -1.00 -10.06 -3.07
CA ILE A 41 -2.29 -9.50 -3.47
C ILE A 41 -2.86 -10.34 -4.61
N TYR A 42 -4.07 -10.83 -4.44
CA TYR A 42 -4.84 -11.51 -5.48
C TYR A 42 -6.10 -10.71 -5.81
N MET A 43 -6.25 -10.33 -7.09
CA MET A 43 -7.29 -9.42 -7.57
C MET A 43 -8.37 -10.11 -8.40
N GLY A 44 -8.52 -11.43 -8.29
CA GLY A 44 -9.48 -12.19 -9.12
C GLY A 44 -10.96 -11.82 -8.93
N TYR A 45 -11.27 -11.03 -7.90
CA TYR A 45 -12.63 -10.51 -7.63
C TYR A 45 -12.72 -8.99 -7.83
N ALA A 46 -11.67 -8.35 -8.33
CA ALA A 46 -11.65 -6.92 -8.61
C ALA A 46 -12.29 -6.64 -9.98
N PRO A 47 -12.92 -5.46 -10.16
CA PRO A 47 -13.41 -5.06 -11.47
C PRO A 47 -12.23 -4.85 -12.43
N HIS A 48 -12.43 -5.08 -13.73
CA HIS A 48 -11.49 -4.66 -14.77
C HIS A 48 -11.76 -3.21 -15.14
N ALA A 49 -11.61 -2.33 -14.15
CA ALA A 49 -11.89 -0.91 -14.25
C ALA A 49 -11.00 -0.12 -13.29
N SER A 50 -10.75 1.12 -13.65
CA SER A 50 -10.08 2.08 -12.79
C SER A 50 -10.97 2.46 -11.59
N GLY A 51 -10.38 2.70 -10.43
CA GLY A 51 -11.06 3.34 -9.29
C GLY A 51 -10.65 2.77 -7.93
N TYR A 52 -10.29 1.50 -7.87
CA TYR A 52 -9.84 0.87 -6.63
C TYR A 52 -8.32 0.95 -6.46
N TYR A 53 -7.87 1.02 -5.21
CA TYR A 53 -6.49 0.82 -4.81
C TYR A 53 -6.41 -0.16 -3.65
N PHE A 54 -5.68 -1.25 -3.85
CA PHE A 54 -5.38 -2.25 -2.83
C PHE A 54 -3.93 -2.13 -2.43
N ALA A 55 -3.67 -1.65 -1.21
CA ALA A 55 -2.34 -1.19 -0.84
C ALA A 55 -1.96 -1.52 0.59
N GLN A 56 -0.65 -1.50 0.82
CA GLN A 56 -0.04 -1.70 2.12
C GLN A 56 0.87 -0.52 2.39
N GLN A 57 0.64 0.16 3.51
CA GLN A 57 1.53 1.20 3.99
C GLN A 57 2.72 0.56 4.71
N TYR A 58 3.83 1.28 4.77
CA TYR A 58 5.00 0.95 5.58
C TYR A 58 5.65 2.23 6.09
N GLY A 59 6.29 2.18 7.25
CA GLY A 59 7.07 3.29 7.79
C GLY A 59 8.54 2.92 7.91
N PHE A 60 9.41 3.91 8.06
CA PHE A 60 10.84 3.70 8.33
C PHE A 60 11.20 4.22 9.71
N ASP A 61 12.17 3.58 10.36
CA ASP A 61 12.76 4.09 11.59
C ASP A 61 13.44 5.44 11.35
N GLY A 62 13.47 6.31 12.37
CA GLY A 62 14.13 7.61 12.33
C GLY A 62 13.41 8.72 11.56
N ILE A 63 12.30 8.40 10.88
CA ILE A 63 11.45 9.36 10.16
C ILE A 63 9.95 9.09 10.42
N SER A 64 9.08 10.08 10.19
CA SER A 64 7.70 10.07 10.70
C SER A 64 6.65 9.61 9.70
N ASP A 65 6.78 9.96 8.43
CA ASP A 65 5.72 9.69 7.44
C ASP A 65 5.73 8.22 6.96
N VAL A 66 4.81 7.89 6.07
CA VAL A 66 4.70 6.53 5.52
C VAL A 66 5.16 6.49 4.06
N GLY A 67 5.29 5.30 3.54
CA GLY A 67 5.12 5.01 2.12
C GLY A 67 4.01 3.98 1.95
N TYR A 68 3.63 3.74 0.70
CA TYR A 68 2.76 2.62 0.35
C TYR A 68 3.30 1.88 -0.86
N ILE A 69 2.82 0.65 -1.02
CA ILE A 69 2.97 -0.14 -2.24
C ILE A 69 1.67 -0.90 -2.48
N GLY A 70 1.25 -1.03 -3.73
CA GLY A 70 0.00 -1.73 -4.03
C GLY A 70 -0.32 -1.82 -5.50
N LEU A 71 -1.53 -2.30 -5.77
CA LEU A 71 -2.05 -2.55 -7.12
C LEU A 71 -3.42 -1.88 -7.29
N GLN A 72 -3.62 -1.26 -8.44
CA GLN A 72 -4.90 -0.72 -8.89
C GLN A 72 -5.34 -1.51 -10.12
N PRO A 73 -6.57 -2.06 -10.13
CA PRO A 73 -7.12 -2.61 -11.34
C PRO A 73 -7.32 -1.53 -12.41
N ARG A 74 -7.34 -1.98 -13.67
CA ARG A 74 -7.46 -1.13 -14.86
C ARG A 74 -8.37 -1.78 -15.89
N GLU A 75 -8.91 -0.95 -16.77
CA GLU A 75 -9.63 -1.42 -17.94
C GLU A 75 -8.75 -2.29 -18.83
N ASN A 76 -9.37 -3.24 -19.51
CA ASN A 76 -8.69 -4.04 -20.51
C ASN A 76 -8.22 -3.15 -21.67
N LEU A 77 -6.99 -3.36 -22.11
CA LEU A 77 -6.43 -2.67 -23.28
C LEU A 77 -6.06 -3.71 -24.34
N ASN A 78 -6.63 -3.57 -25.55
CA ASN A 78 -6.42 -4.50 -26.65
C ASN A 78 -6.69 -5.98 -26.27
N GLY A 79 -7.75 -6.21 -25.50
CA GLY A 79 -8.16 -7.55 -25.05
C GLY A 79 -7.28 -8.15 -23.95
N ARG A 80 -6.38 -7.38 -23.33
CA ARG A 80 -5.51 -7.84 -22.24
C ARG A 80 -5.86 -7.13 -20.94
N ASN A 81 -5.86 -7.88 -19.83
CA ASN A 81 -6.03 -7.28 -18.51
C ASN A 81 -4.78 -6.47 -18.16
N ARG A 82 -5.01 -5.43 -17.38
CA ARG A 82 -4.00 -4.44 -17.02
C ARG A 82 -4.03 -4.22 -15.51
N LEU A 83 -2.88 -3.89 -14.96
CA LEU A 83 -2.81 -3.34 -13.61
C LEU A 83 -1.87 -2.14 -13.62
N HIS A 84 -2.12 -1.27 -12.66
CA HIS A 84 -1.26 -0.17 -12.31
C HIS A 84 -0.64 -0.44 -10.95
N ALA A 85 0.68 -0.57 -10.90
CA ALA A 85 1.40 -0.81 -9.66
C ALA A 85 2.02 0.50 -9.18
N VAL A 86 1.85 0.82 -7.89
CA VAL A 86 2.32 2.06 -7.29
C VAL A 86 3.27 1.77 -6.15
N PHE A 87 4.32 2.57 -6.03
CA PHE A 87 5.29 2.57 -4.94
C PHE A 87 5.64 4.03 -4.61
N SER A 88 5.18 4.52 -3.46
CA SER A 88 5.36 5.92 -3.06
C SER A 88 5.90 6.05 -1.65
N THR A 89 6.59 7.15 -1.39
CA THR A 89 6.94 7.63 -0.05
C THR A 89 6.48 9.08 0.11
N PHE A 90 5.95 9.42 1.28
CA PHE A 90 5.50 10.78 1.62
C PHE A 90 6.58 11.59 2.34
N GLN A 91 7.77 11.01 2.50
CA GLN A 91 8.86 11.61 3.26
C GLN A 91 9.43 12.81 2.51
N ALA A 92 9.25 14.01 3.08
CA ALA A 92 9.83 15.22 2.53
C ALA A 92 11.36 15.12 2.40
N GLY A 93 11.90 15.62 1.28
CA GLY A 93 13.33 15.52 0.97
C GLY A 93 13.76 14.19 0.35
N SER A 94 12.82 13.27 0.08
CA SER A 94 13.11 12.09 -0.75
C SER A 94 13.44 12.51 -2.17
N THR A 95 14.30 11.74 -2.84
CA THR A 95 14.75 12.00 -4.21
C THR A 95 14.68 10.74 -5.06
N THR A 96 14.70 10.91 -6.37
CA THR A 96 14.76 9.79 -7.32
C THR A 96 15.42 10.24 -8.62
N SER A 97 16.06 9.31 -9.30
CA SER A 97 16.52 9.43 -10.68
C SER A 97 15.89 8.36 -11.59
N ASP A 98 14.90 7.65 -11.08
CA ASP A 98 14.23 6.56 -11.79
C ASP A 98 13.17 7.12 -12.74
N ALA A 99 13.13 6.61 -13.97
CA ALA A 99 12.23 7.11 -15.01
C ALA A 99 10.75 6.84 -14.75
N ASN A 100 10.44 5.85 -13.89
CA ASN A 100 9.06 5.55 -13.50
C ASN A 100 8.55 6.43 -12.35
N CYS A 101 9.41 7.30 -11.82
CA CYS A 101 9.14 8.08 -10.61
C CYS A 101 9.12 9.58 -10.88
N SER A 102 8.34 10.29 -10.06
CA SER A 102 8.27 11.74 -10.03
C SER A 102 8.35 12.28 -8.61
N GLN A 103 8.78 13.53 -8.47
CA GLN A 103 8.72 14.24 -7.20
C GLN A 103 7.27 14.50 -6.79
N GLY A 104 7.00 14.37 -5.49
CA GLY A 104 5.69 14.45 -4.88
C GLY A 104 4.96 13.11 -4.79
N ALA A 105 4.08 12.99 -3.79
CA ALA A 105 3.16 11.86 -3.60
C ALA A 105 1.78 12.41 -3.24
N ASP A 106 0.76 12.07 -4.03
CA ASP A 106 -0.64 12.53 -3.89
C ASP A 106 -0.79 14.05 -3.73
N GLY A 107 0.00 14.81 -4.50
CA GLY A 107 0.06 16.27 -4.46
C GLY A 107 0.83 16.86 -3.27
N GLY A 108 1.30 16.02 -2.34
CA GLY A 108 2.14 16.38 -1.21
C GLY A 108 3.63 16.10 -1.44
N PRO A 109 4.46 16.28 -0.38
CA PRO A 109 5.89 15.96 -0.41
C PRO A 109 6.17 14.47 -0.67
N GLY A 110 7.39 14.17 -1.12
CA GLY A 110 7.88 12.79 -1.26
C GLY A 110 8.19 12.41 -2.71
N VAL A 111 8.08 11.13 -3.02
CA VAL A 111 8.30 10.56 -4.35
C VAL A 111 7.24 9.50 -4.62
N SER A 112 6.66 9.52 -5.82
CA SER A 112 5.75 8.49 -6.30
C SER A 112 6.30 7.84 -7.56
N CYS A 113 6.25 6.51 -7.59
CA CYS A 113 6.63 5.69 -8.73
C CYS A 113 5.44 4.85 -9.17
N ALA A 114 5.24 4.71 -10.48
CA ALA A 114 4.20 3.84 -10.98
C ALA A 114 4.53 3.24 -12.34
N ILE A 115 3.95 2.07 -12.60
CA ILE A 115 3.99 1.42 -13.90
C ILE A 115 2.62 0.90 -14.28
N GLU A 116 2.44 0.76 -15.58
CA GLU A 116 1.30 0.15 -16.21
C GLU A 116 1.77 -1.13 -16.90
N THR A 117 1.25 -2.29 -16.51
CA THR A 117 1.67 -3.58 -17.07
C THR A 117 0.49 -4.48 -17.40
N ASN A 118 0.72 -5.47 -18.27
CA ASN A 118 -0.26 -6.53 -18.50
C ASN A 118 -0.31 -7.43 -17.27
N ALA A 119 -1.50 -7.93 -16.99
CA ALA A 119 -1.75 -8.79 -15.84
C ALA A 119 -2.71 -9.94 -16.20
N ASP A 120 -2.76 -10.92 -15.34
CA ASP A 120 -3.79 -11.95 -15.29
C ASP A 120 -4.38 -11.94 -13.88
N TYR A 121 -5.66 -11.61 -13.76
CA TYR A 121 -6.29 -11.45 -12.44
C TYR A 121 -6.54 -12.79 -11.75
N SER A 122 -6.33 -13.91 -12.46
CA SER A 122 -6.28 -15.25 -11.84
C SER A 122 -4.94 -15.54 -11.15
N HIS A 123 -3.94 -14.67 -11.30
CA HIS A 123 -2.65 -14.81 -10.62
C HIS A 123 -2.59 -14.03 -9.31
N THR A 124 -1.78 -14.54 -8.39
CA THR A 124 -1.33 -13.77 -7.22
C THR A 124 -0.09 -12.96 -7.61
N TYR A 125 -0.03 -11.73 -7.11
CA TYR A 125 1.10 -10.84 -7.29
C TYR A 125 1.74 -10.53 -5.94
N HIS A 126 3.06 -10.62 -5.86
CA HIS A 126 3.83 -10.09 -4.75
C HIS A 126 4.27 -8.67 -5.05
N VAL A 127 3.89 -7.71 -4.21
CA VAL A 127 4.50 -6.38 -4.20
C VAL A 127 5.60 -6.35 -3.15
N VAL A 128 6.80 -5.93 -3.56
CA VAL A 128 8.02 -6.05 -2.76
C VAL A 128 8.68 -4.69 -2.60
N VAL A 129 8.92 -4.29 -1.36
CA VAL A 129 9.80 -3.18 -0.99
C VAL A 129 11.15 -3.76 -0.58
N LYS A 130 12.25 -3.24 -1.13
CA LYS A 130 13.59 -3.78 -0.87
C LYS A 130 14.62 -2.68 -0.66
N TYR A 131 15.47 -2.88 0.35
CA TYR A 131 16.66 -2.08 0.60
C TYR A 131 17.72 -2.30 -0.48
N ASN A 132 18.26 -1.22 -1.01
CA ASN A 132 19.39 -1.26 -1.94
C ASN A 132 20.70 -0.90 -1.22
N SER A 133 20.83 0.36 -0.81
CA SER A 133 22.04 0.90 -0.19
C SER A 133 21.76 2.26 0.46
N GLY A 134 22.38 2.55 1.60
CA GLY A 134 22.24 3.84 2.29
C GLY A 134 20.79 4.04 2.73
N THR A 135 20.11 5.03 2.15
CA THR A 135 18.67 5.28 2.36
C THR A 135 17.84 5.02 1.11
N THR A 136 18.37 4.23 0.16
CA THR A 136 17.73 3.94 -1.14
C THR A 136 16.96 2.63 -1.10
N TRP A 137 15.73 2.68 -1.61
CA TRP A 137 14.77 1.57 -1.62
C TRP A 137 14.15 1.41 -3.00
N SER A 138 13.74 0.19 -3.34
CA SER A 138 13.04 -0.11 -4.60
C SER A 138 11.76 -0.88 -4.37
N GLY A 139 10.78 -0.62 -5.23
CA GLY A 139 9.51 -1.32 -5.33
C GLY A 139 9.48 -2.17 -6.60
N LYS A 140 8.97 -3.40 -6.49
CA LYS A 140 8.68 -4.26 -7.65
C LYS A 140 7.38 -5.03 -7.46
N VAL A 141 6.81 -5.49 -8.57
CA VAL A 141 5.76 -6.50 -8.60
C VAL A 141 6.31 -7.81 -9.16
N VAL A 142 5.91 -8.94 -8.59
CA VAL A 142 6.30 -10.28 -9.02
C VAL A 142 5.05 -11.10 -9.26
N ASP A 143 4.87 -11.60 -10.48
CA ASP A 143 3.83 -12.57 -10.81
C ASP A 143 4.24 -13.94 -10.24
N THR A 144 3.49 -14.48 -9.29
CA THR A 144 3.90 -15.73 -8.62
C THR A 144 3.73 -16.97 -9.49
N SER A 145 2.90 -16.89 -10.54
CA SER A 145 2.66 -18.01 -11.45
C SER A 145 3.79 -18.17 -12.47
N SER A 146 4.33 -17.05 -12.96
CA SER A 146 5.42 -17.05 -13.95
C SER A 146 6.81 -16.78 -13.36
N GLY A 147 6.89 -16.21 -12.16
CA GLY A 147 8.12 -15.69 -11.57
C GLY A 147 8.61 -14.38 -12.21
N GLN A 148 7.84 -13.77 -13.12
CA GLN A 148 8.23 -12.53 -13.77
C GLN A 148 8.26 -11.39 -12.77
N GLU A 149 9.41 -10.71 -12.69
CA GLU A 149 9.58 -9.49 -11.89
C GLU A 149 9.47 -8.25 -12.78
N THR A 150 8.71 -7.26 -12.34
CA THR A 150 8.61 -5.96 -12.99
C THR A 150 8.95 -4.86 -11.99
N HIS A 151 9.95 -4.05 -12.34
CA HIS A 151 10.41 -2.91 -11.53
C HIS A 151 9.37 -1.79 -11.54
N ILE A 152 8.92 -1.35 -10.36
CA ILE A 152 7.99 -0.21 -10.23
C ILE A 152 8.79 1.08 -10.16
N GLY A 153 9.82 1.14 -9.31
CA GLY A 153 10.65 2.33 -9.17
C GLY A 153 11.63 2.28 -8.01
N THR A 154 12.51 3.27 -7.95
CA THR A 154 13.52 3.46 -6.90
C THR A 154 13.46 4.89 -6.36
N TYR A 155 13.55 5.06 -5.05
CA TYR A 155 13.74 6.37 -4.42
C TYR A 155 14.77 6.31 -3.29
N THR A 156 15.32 7.46 -2.94
CA THR A 156 16.25 7.66 -1.82
C THR A 156 15.57 8.54 -0.77
N LEU A 157 15.45 8.01 0.45
CA LEU A 157 14.88 8.72 1.60
C LEU A 157 15.88 9.76 2.16
N PRO A 158 15.40 10.79 2.88
CA PRO A 158 16.26 11.74 3.57
C PRO A 158 17.17 11.06 4.60
N SER A 159 18.24 11.77 4.99
CA SER A 159 19.17 11.30 6.02
C SER A 159 18.45 11.02 7.35
N GLY A 160 18.85 9.95 8.04
CA GLY A 160 18.23 9.52 9.29
C GLY A 160 17.22 8.39 9.12
N ALA A 161 16.81 8.07 7.89
CA ALA A 161 15.98 6.92 7.59
C ALA A 161 16.70 5.60 7.92
N GLY A 162 16.06 4.75 8.73
CA GLY A 162 16.48 3.40 9.06
C GLY A 162 15.80 2.33 8.19
N GLY A 163 15.71 1.11 8.71
CA GLY A 163 14.92 0.04 8.07
C GLY A 163 13.42 0.26 8.22
N ILE A 164 12.64 -0.63 7.60
CA ILE A 164 11.18 -0.60 7.67
C ILE A 164 10.74 -1.02 9.08
N LYS A 165 9.78 -0.28 9.65
CA LYS A 165 9.12 -0.61 10.92
C LYS A 165 8.40 -1.95 10.82
N SER A 166 8.29 -2.67 11.93
CA SER A 166 7.74 -4.04 11.94
C SER A 166 6.21 -4.10 11.98
N SER A 167 5.52 -2.97 11.90
CA SER A 167 4.08 -2.90 11.76
C SER A 167 3.67 -1.63 11.03
N GLN A 168 2.56 -1.72 10.31
CA GLN A 168 1.83 -0.58 9.74
C GLN A 168 0.43 -1.05 9.29
N ALA A 169 -0.35 -0.16 8.68
CA ALA A 169 -1.64 -0.45 8.10
C ALA A 169 -1.57 -0.87 6.61
N GLY A 170 -2.65 -1.48 6.15
CA GLY A 170 -3.04 -1.65 4.76
C GLY A 170 -4.45 -1.12 4.55
N PHE A 171 -4.82 -0.90 3.29
CA PHE A 171 -6.10 -0.28 2.97
C PHE A 171 -6.68 -0.74 1.63
N VAL A 172 -8.01 -0.65 1.56
CA VAL A 172 -8.78 -0.66 0.30
C VAL A 172 -9.43 0.71 0.16
N GLU A 173 -9.18 1.36 -0.97
CA GLU A 173 -9.69 2.69 -1.27
C GLU A 173 -10.39 2.69 -2.62
N TYR A 174 -11.47 3.48 -2.73
CA TYR A 174 -12.04 3.88 -4.01
C TYR A 174 -11.72 5.36 -4.24
N TYR A 175 -10.57 5.62 -4.86
CA TYR A 175 -10.00 6.97 -4.93
C TYR A 175 -10.84 8.00 -5.72
N PRO A 176 -11.82 7.66 -6.59
CA PRO A 176 -12.73 8.66 -7.12
C PRO A 176 -13.52 9.41 -6.03
N TRP A 177 -13.66 8.84 -4.83
CA TRP A 177 -14.29 9.50 -3.68
C TRP A 177 -13.33 10.39 -2.87
N ASN A 178 -12.05 10.49 -3.25
CA ASN A 178 -11.11 11.40 -2.59
C ASN A 178 -11.36 12.88 -2.91
N SER A 179 -12.34 13.17 -3.77
CA SER A 179 -12.77 14.52 -4.11
C SER A 179 -14.28 14.60 -4.29
N GLY A 180 -14.88 15.70 -3.85
CA GLY A 180 -16.31 15.96 -4.01
C GLY A 180 -17.19 15.24 -2.99
N THR A 181 -18.46 15.06 -3.34
CA THR A 181 -19.47 14.37 -2.54
C THR A 181 -19.84 13.04 -3.20
N HIS A 182 -20.03 11.99 -2.40
CA HIS A 182 -20.41 10.65 -2.87
C HIS A 182 -21.59 10.09 -2.07
N ASN A 183 -22.21 9.03 -2.60
CA ASN A 183 -23.19 8.22 -1.87
C ASN A 183 -22.63 6.81 -1.66
N CYS A 184 -22.71 6.32 -0.43
CA CYS A 184 -22.21 4.99 -0.08
C CYS A 184 -22.89 3.86 -0.87
N GLY A 185 -24.17 4.04 -1.25
CA GLY A 185 -24.93 3.08 -2.05
C GLY A 185 -24.45 2.92 -3.50
N ASP A 186 -23.62 3.85 -4.00
CA ASP A 186 -23.12 3.84 -5.37
C ASP A 186 -21.73 3.19 -5.49
N LEU A 187 -21.20 2.60 -4.41
CA LEU A 187 -19.88 1.99 -4.41
C LEU A 187 -19.85 0.77 -5.36
N PRO A 188 -19.03 0.79 -6.43
CA PRO A 188 -18.95 -0.35 -7.34
C PRO A 188 -18.40 -1.58 -6.62
N LYS A 189 -18.94 -2.76 -6.87
CA LYS A 189 -18.41 -3.99 -6.27
C LYS A 189 -16.93 -4.22 -6.59
N ALA A 190 -16.17 -4.60 -5.56
CA ALA A 190 -14.82 -5.12 -5.69
C ALA A 190 -14.49 -6.15 -4.60
N GLY A 191 -13.57 -7.05 -4.91
CA GLY A 191 -12.97 -7.94 -3.94
C GLY A 191 -11.48 -8.15 -4.17
N VAL A 192 -10.76 -8.43 -3.08
CA VAL A 192 -9.31 -8.67 -3.09
C VAL A 192 -8.95 -9.67 -1.97
N THR A 193 -7.94 -10.49 -2.22
CA THR A 193 -7.31 -11.28 -1.15
C THR A 193 -5.95 -10.65 -0.82
N MET A 194 -5.76 -10.28 0.45
CA MET A 194 -4.50 -9.77 0.98
C MET A 194 -3.82 -10.83 1.84
N TYR A 195 -2.63 -11.26 1.43
CA TYR A 195 -1.83 -12.27 2.13
C TYR A 195 -0.96 -11.61 3.21
N TYR A 196 -0.72 -12.35 4.28
CA TYR A 196 0.15 -11.92 5.38
C TYR A 196 1.54 -11.57 4.87
N PRO A 197 2.17 -10.49 5.39
CA PRO A 197 3.45 -10.07 4.89
C PRO A 197 4.55 -11.07 5.23
N THR A 198 5.57 -11.08 4.38
CA THR A 198 6.82 -11.83 4.61
C THR A 198 8.02 -10.90 4.48
N THR A 199 9.13 -11.31 5.10
CA THR A 199 10.42 -10.62 5.02
C THR A 199 11.53 -11.64 5.08
N THR A 200 12.66 -11.35 4.43
CA THR A 200 13.89 -12.14 4.58
C THR A 200 14.77 -11.64 5.72
N THR A 201 14.37 -10.57 6.40
CA THR A 201 15.08 -10.03 7.57
C THR A 201 15.08 -11.04 8.72
N SER A 202 16.27 -11.52 9.08
CA SER A 202 16.42 -12.50 10.16
C SER A 202 15.87 -11.98 11.50
N GLY A 203 15.18 -12.85 12.23
CA GLY A 203 14.64 -12.57 13.56
C GLY A 203 13.27 -11.88 13.57
N ALA A 204 12.70 -11.48 12.43
CA ALA A 204 11.38 -10.82 12.39
C ALA A 204 10.23 -11.74 12.84
N GLY A 205 10.34 -13.04 12.56
CA GLY A 205 9.25 -14.00 12.74
C GLY A 205 8.25 -13.98 11.56
N SER A 206 7.08 -14.60 11.76
CA SER A 206 6.03 -14.65 10.74
C SER A 206 5.15 -13.41 10.81
N GLY A 207 4.90 -12.77 9.66
CA GLY A 207 4.00 -11.63 9.57
C GLY A 207 2.53 -12.04 9.71
N THR A 208 1.70 -11.11 10.17
CA THR A 208 0.25 -11.28 10.32
C THR A 208 -0.48 -10.04 9.80
N ILE A 209 -1.76 -10.22 9.45
CA ILE A 209 -2.72 -9.14 9.20
C ILE A 209 -3.91 -9.35 10.13
N GLY A 210 -4.24 -8.32 10.91
CA GLY A 210 -5.46 -8.26 11.73
C GLY A 210 -6.71 -8.31 10.86
N GLN A 211 -7.86 -8.62 11.45
CA GLN A 211 -9.11 -8.68 10.68
C GLN A 211 -9.40 -7.30 10.05
N PRO A 212 -9.57 -7.21 8.72
CA PRO A 212 -9.92 -5.94 8.08
C PRO A 212 -11.28 -5.45 8.54
N TYR A 213 -11.44 -4.13 8.61
CA TYR A 213 -12.65 -3.46 9.08
C TYR A 213 -12.96 -2.23 8.22
N GLU A 214 -14.24 -1.84 8.17
CA GLU A 214 -14.67 -0.63 7.47
C GLU A 214 -14.11 0.62 8.14
N ASN A 215 -13.74 1.61 7.34
CA ASN A 215 -13.28 2.91 7.78
C ASN A 215 -13.92 4.04 6.96
N GLY A 216 -13.95 5.25 7.51
CA GLY A 216 -14.50 6.43 6.84
C GLY A 216 -15.98 6.66 7.10
N ASP A 217 -16.63 7.40 6.21
CA ASP A 217 -18.01 7.86 6.32
C ASP A 217 -19.05 6.80 5.88
N CYS A 218 -18.62 5.77 5.16
CA CYS A 218 -19.48 4.69 4.65
C CYS A 218 -19.54 3.43 5.54
N VAL A 219 -19.03 3.49 6.77
CA VAL A 219 -19.09 2.37 7.73
C VAL A 219 -20.54 1.89 7.92
N GLY A 220 -20.78 0.60 7.70
CA GLY A 220 -22.09 -0.03 7.82
C GLY A 220 -23.08 0.30 6.69
N GLN A 221 -22.63 1.00 5.64
CA GLN A 221 -23.47 1.43 4.52
C GLN A 221 -23.12 0.77 3.20
N VAL A 222 -21.96 0.12 3.11
CA VAL A 222 -21.54 -0.65 1.92
C VAL A 222 -21.67 -2.15 2.20
N ALA A 223 -21.78 -2.96 1.15
CA ALA A 223 -21.79 -4.43 1.29
C ALA A 223 -20.38 -4.98 1.62
N PHE A 224 -19.84 -4.58 2.76
CA PHE A 224 -18.57 -5.06 3.27
C PHE A 224 -18.68 -6.47 3.83
N SER A 225 -17.71 -7.32 3.52
CA SER A 225 -17.52 -8.59 4.19
C SER A 225 -16.07 -9.04 4.16
N THR A 226 -15.67 -9.78 5.20
CA THR A 226 -14.36 -10.42 5.27
C THR A 226 -14.48 -11.90 5.56
N THR A 227 -13.54 -12.68 5.04
CA THR A 227 -13.40 -14.10 5.39
C THR A 227 -11.92 -14.45 5.52
N GLN A 228 -11.57 -15.10 6.62
CA GLN A 228 -10.20 -15.52 6.88
C GLN A 228 -9.83 -16.71 5.98
N GLY A 229 -8.71 -16.57 5.27
CA GLY A 229 -8.07 -17.67 4.54
C GLY A 229 -6.80 -18.15 5.25
N VAL A 230 -6.11 -19.11 4.65
CA VAL A 230 -4.80 -19.56 5.15
C VAL A 230 -3.77 -18.46 4.92
N GLY A 231 -3.39 -17.77 5.99
CA GLY A 231 -2.41 -16.68 5.93
C GLY A 231 -2.87 -15.48 5.11
N ALA A 232 -4.18 -15.22 5.04
CA ALA A 232 -4.74 -14.15 4.24
C ALA A 232 -6.13 -13.72 4.71
N TRP A 233 -6.58 -12.56 4.22
CA TRP A 233 -7.96 -12.09 4.32
C TRP A 233 -8.54 -11.87 2.93
N ASN A 234 -9.72 -12.44 2.69
CA ASN A 234 -10.57 -12.06 1.56
C ASN A 234 -11.44 -10.88 1.99
N ILE A 235 -11.42 -9.81 1.22
CA ILE A 235 -12.14 -8.56 1.47
C ILE A 235 -13.08 -8.33 0.29
N ASN A 236 -14.34 -8.04 0.54
CA ASN A 236 -15.30 -7.59 -0.45
C ASN A 236 -15.96 -6.28 0.02
N VAL A 237 -16.23 -5.39 -0.93
CA VAL A 237 -16.93 -4.11 -0.73
C VAL A 237 -17.79 -3.78 -1.95
N GLY A 238 -18.79 -2.91 -1.78
CA GLY A 238 -19.63 -2.41 -2.87
C GLY A 238 -20.70 -3.40 -3.35
N PHE A 239 -21.59 -2.92 -4.24
CA PHE A 239 -22.81 -3.59 -4.67
C PHE A 239 -22.74 -4.15 -6.09
#